data_AF-A0A6G6TFG2-F1
#
_entry.id   AF-A0A6G6TFG2-F1
#
_cell.length_a   1.000
_cell.length_b   1.000
_cell.length_c   1.000
_cell.angle_alpha   90.00
_cell.angle_beta   90.00
_cell.angle_gamma   90.00
#
_symmetry.space_group_name_H-M   'P 1'
#
loop_
_entity.id
_entity.type
_entity.pdbx_description
1 polymer ?
#
loop_
_entity_poly.entity_id
_entity_poly.type
_entity_poly.pdbx_seq_one_letter_code
_entity_poly.pdbx_strand_id
1 'polypeptide(L)' 'MNLYEILKGIHKTNAAIGKAYPLKGKPRSSQGVGKWKWRGVPEDVAILCHYDPEIPYTHERLNHAPNQYADA' A
#
# COMPACT_ATOMS: atom_id res chain seq x y z
N MET A 1 -1.81 0.39 13.58
CA MET A 1 -2.71 -0.26 12.59
C MET A 1 -1.86 -0.63 11.39
N ASN A 2 -1.98 -1.85 10.83
CA ASN A 2 -1.19 -2.19 9.63
C ASN A 2 -1.84 -1.60 8.36
N LEU A 3 -1.09 -1.46 7.27
CA LEU A 3 -1.59 -0.85 6.03
C LEU A 3 -2.85 -1.54 5.49
N TYR A 4 -2.92 -2.87 5.59
CA TYR A 4 -4.11 -3.61 5.16
C TYR A 4 -5.37 -3.16 5.90
N GLU A 5 -5.31 -2.99 7.23
CA GLU A 5 -6.45 -2.54 8.03
C GLU A 5 -6.82 -1.07 7.71
N ILE A 6 -5.85 -0.21 7.38
CA ILE A 6 -6.11 1.17 6.89
C ILE A 6 -6.92 1.12 5.60
N LEU A 7 -6.42 0.40 4.60
CA LEU A 7 -7.09 0.25 3.31
C LEU A 7 -8.47 -0.40 3.45
N LYS A 8 -8.61 -1.35 4.40
CA LYS A 8 -9.88 -1.99 4.71
C LYS A 8 -10.89 -1.02 5.32
N GLY A 9 -10.44 -0.11 6.19
CA GLY A 9 -11.25 0.96 6.75
C GLY A 9 -11.77 1.94 5.71
N ILE A 10 -10.94 2.27 4.70
CA ILE A 10 -11.28 3.20 3.61
C ILE A 10 -12.22 2.52 2.60
N HIS A 11 -11.77 1.42 1.98
CA HIS A 11 -12.49 0.79 0.86
C HIS A 11 -13.59 -0.20 1.28
N LYS A 12 -13.69 -0.52 2.58
CA LYS A 12 -14.68 -1.43 3.20
C LYS A 12 -14.55 -2.92 2.81
N THR A 13 -14.25 -3.24 1.55
CA THR A 13 -14.21 -4.62 1.04
C THR A 13 -12.87 -4.96 0.38
N ASN A 14 -12.48 -6.24 0.43
CA ASN A 14 -11.24 -6.69 -0.21
C ASN A 14 -11.31 -6.59 -1.74
N ALA A 15 -12.51 -6.76 -2.30
CA ALA A 15 -12.76 -6.55 -3.72
C ALA A 15 -12.57 -5.08 -4.13
N ALA A 16 -13.03 -4.12 -3.30
CA ALA A 16 -12.82 -2.69 -3.56
C ALA A 16 -11.34 -2.31 -3.48
N ILE A 17 -10.60 -2.79 -2.47
CA ILE A 17 -9.12 -2.63 -2.42
C ILE A 17 -8.49 -3.18 -3.70
N GLY A 18 -8.88 -4.39 -4.12
CA GLY A 18 -8.30 -5.01 -5.32
C GLY A 18 -8.58 -4.25 -6.61
N LYS A 19 -9.69 -3.51 -6.70
CA LYS A 19 -9.99 -2.59 -7.80
C LYS A 19 -9.20 -1.29 -7.73
N ALA A 20 -9.00 -0.74 -6.53
CA ALA A 20 -8.23 0.49 -6.32
C ALA A 20 -6.73 0.30 -6.59
N TYR A 21 -6.20 -0.89 -6.27
CA TYR A 21 -4.78 -1.23 -6.46
C TYR A 21 -4.59 -2.41 -7.41
N PRO A 22 -4.87 -2.23 -8.72
CA PRO A 22 -4.74 -3.29 -9.71
C PRO A 22 -3.28 -3.68 -9.93
N LEU A 23 -3.06 -4.95 -10.30
CA LEU A 23 -1.75 -5.43 -10.75
C LEU A 23 -1.76 -5.49 -12.27
N LYS A 24 -0.91 -4.70 -12.93
CA LYS A 24 -0.82 -4.61 -14.41
C LYS A 24 -2.18 -4.33 -15.06
N GLY A 25 -2.93 -3.37 -14.52
CA GLY A 25 -4.25 -2.98 -15.03
C GLY A 25 -5.39 -3.96 -14.72
N LYS A 26 -5.12 -5.09 -14.05
CA LYS A 26 -6.15 -6.06 -13.65
C LYS A 26 -6.43 -5.96 -12.14
N PRO A 27 -7.71 -5.90 -11.73
CA PRO A 27 -8.04 -5.92 -10.31
C PRO A 27 -7.48 -7.14 -9.60
N ARG A 28 -6.95 -6.95 -8.40
CA ARG A 28 -6.50 -8.06 -7.55
C ARG A 28 -7.73 -8.79 -6.98
N SER A 29 -7.63 -10.10 -6.82
CA SER A 29 -8.76 -10.88 -6.29
C SER A 29 -8.99 -10.60 -4.81
N SER A 30 -10.25 -10.64 -4.38
CA SER A 30 -10.66 -10.46 -2.98
C SER A 30 -9.92 -11.42 -2.02
N GLN A 31 -9.74 -12.68 -2.45
CA GLN A 31 -8.98 -13.69 -1.69
C GLN A 31 -7.49 -13.34 -1.62
N GLY A 32 -6.90 -12.83 -2.70
CA GLY A 32 -5.50 -12.39 -2.73
C GLY A 32 -5.25 -11.24 -1.78
N VAL A 33 -6.13 -10.24 -1.80
CA VAL A 33 -6.10 -9.09 -0.87
C VAL A 33 -6.29 -9.54 0.57
N GLY A 34 -7.18 -10.50 0.85
CA GLY A 34 -7.39 -11.01 2.21
C GLY A 34 -6.14 -11.63 2.84
N LYS A 35 -5.20 -12.12 2.03
CA LYS A 35 -3.92 -12.66 2.51
C LYS A 35 -2.95 -11.57 2.97
N TRP A 36 -3.15 -10.30 2.56
CA TRP A 36 -2.27 -9.18 2.96
C TRP A 36 -2.27 -8.94 4.46
N LYS A 37 -3.37 -9.28 5.15
CA LYS A 37 -3.45 -9.23 6.61
C LYS A 37 -2.30 -9.95 7.31
N TRP A 38 -1.88 -11.09 6.75
CA TRP A 38 -0.85 -11.96 7.33
C TRP A 38 0.47 -11.93 6.58
N ARG A 39 0.43 -11.65 5.26
CA ARG A 39 1.61 -11.66 4.38
C ARG A 39 2.21 -10.27 4.16
N GLY A 40 1.58 -9.22 4.68
CA GLY A 40 1.92 -7.85 4.34
C GLY A 40 1.26 -7.40 3.03
N VAL A 41 1.11 -6.08 2.92
CA VAL A 41 0.69 -5.43 1.68
C VAL A 41 1.88 -5.42 0.71
N PRO A 42 1.67 -5.73 -0.59
CA PRO A 42 2.73 -5.70 -1.59
C PRO A 42 3.45 -4.35 -1.66
N GLU A 43 4.76 -4.37 -1.92
CA GLU A 43 5.61 -3.16 -1.94
C GLU A 43 5.09 -2.10 -2.91
N ASP A 44 4.62 -2.49 -4.10
CA ASP A 44 4.09 -1.55 -5.10
C ASP A 44 2.88 -0.77 -4.57
N VAL A 45 2.01 -1.43 -3.81
CA VAL A 45 0.86 -0.80 -3.15
C VAL A 45 1.31 0.05 -1.97
N ALA A 46 2.25 -0.43 -1.18
CA ALA A 46 2.78 0.29 -0.02
C ALA A 46 3.44 1.62 -0.42
N ILE A 47 4.20 1.63 -1.52
CA ILE A 47 4.80 2.85 -2.10
C ILE A 47 3.71 3.82 -2.54
N LEU A 48 2.68 3.35 -3.26
CA LEU A 48 1.56 4.21 -3.67
C LEU A 48 0.85 4.84 -2.46
N CYS A 49 0.62 4.06 -1.41
CA CYS A 49 -0.03 4.53 -0.20
C CYS A 49 0.81 5.56 0.57
N HIS A 50 2.14 5.51 0.46
CA HIS A 50 3.01 6.49 1.11
C HIS A 50 2.90 7.89 0.51
N TYR A 51 2.63 7.98 -0.79
CA TYR A 51 2.48 9.25 -1.50
C TYR A 51 1.05 9.80 -1.46
N ASP A 52 0.10 9.03 -0.96
CA ASP A 52 -1.29 9.44 -0.84
C ASP A 52 -1.53 10.10 0.55
N PRO A 53 -1.74 11.43 0.62
CA PRO A 53 -1.89 12.13 1.89
C PRO A 53 -3.18 11.75 2.63
N GLU A 54 -4.17 11.13 1.97
CA GLU A 54 -5.39 10.67 2.61
C GLU A 54 -5.19 9.33 3.33
N ILE A 55 -4.09 8.63 3.05
CA ILE A 55 -3.76 7.35 3.66
C ILE A 55 -2.71 7.58 4.74
N PRO A 56 -3.04 7.41 6.04
CA PRO A 56 -2.09 7.64 7.13
C PRO A 56 -1.06 6.48 7.24
N TYR A 57 -0.20 6.37 6.23
CA TYR A 57 0.81 5.33 6.09
C TYR A 57 2.16 5.93 5.68
N THR A 58 3.21 5.54 6.41
CA THR A 58 4.59 5.93 6.09
C THR A 58 5.39 4.69 5.74
N HIS A 59 6.04 4.71 4.57
CA HIS A 59 6.90 3.62 4.14
C HIS A 59 8.30 3.81 4.73
N GLU A 60 8.68 2.99 5.70
CA GLU A 60 9.94 3.14 6.45
C GLU A 60 11.17 3.31 5.54
N ARG A 61 11.31 2.48 4.49
CA ARG A 61 12.45 2.58 3.56
C ARG A 61 12.53 3.90 2.78
N LEU A 62 11.40 4.54 2.51
CA LEU A 62 11.35 5.81 1.80
C LEU A 62 11.48 6.99 2.75
N ASN A 63 10.97 6.83 3.98
CA ASN A 63 11.11 7.82 5.04
C ASN A 63 12.56 7.92 5.57
N HIS A 64 13.33 6.85 5.43
CA HIS A 64 14.74 6.80 5.82
C HIS A 64 15.72 7.16 4.71
N ALA A 65 15.29 7.62 3.54
CA ALA A 65 16.23 8.09 2.53
C ALA A 65 16.98 9.31 3.09
N PRO A 66 18.27 9.18 3.49
CA PRO A 66 19.07 10.36 3.67
C PRO A 66 19.23 10.94 2.27
N ASN A 67 19.20 12.26 2.19
CA ASN A 67 19.58 13.01 1.02
C ASN A 67 21.04 12.67 0.63
N GLN A 68 21.29 11.56 -0.07
CA GLN A 68 22.64 11.12 -0.47
C GLN A 68 23.09 11.68 -1.82
N TYR A 69 22.43 12.74 -2.30
CA TYR A 69 22.82 13.46 -3.53
C TYR A 69 23.05 14.96 -3.32
N ALA A 70 23.30 15.40 -2.08
CA ALA A 70 23.81 16.74 -1.80
C ALA A 70 25.32 16.65 -1.52
N ASP A 71 26.11 16.37 -2.55
CA ASP A 71 27.53 16.71 -2.75
C ASP A 71 28.16 15.74 -3.76
N ALA A 72 28.24 16.17 -5.02
CA ALA A 72 29.18 15.70 -6.03
C ALA A 72 29.38 16.78 -7.09
#